data_AF-A0A367Z9W3-F1
#
_entry.id   AF-A0A367Z9W3-F1
#
_cell.length_a   1.000
_cell.length_b   1.000
_cell.length_c   1.000
_cell.angle_alpha   90.00
_cell.angle_beta   90.00
_cell.angle_gamma   90.00
#
_symmetry.space_group_name_H-M   'P 1'
#
loop_
_entity.id
_entity.type
_entity.pdbx_description
1 polymer ?
#
loop_
_entity_poly.entity_id
_entity_poly.type
_entity_poly.pdbx_seq_one_letter_code
_entity_poly.pdbx_strand_id
1 'polypeptide(L)'
;MKIDRKHLGLIVASFIALSFNSHFAQAARKTQDLLQPKVFAYKRAGEVYVPVRPATPTAVVVKKTGVQMDRRNVYIGGYVINTTDKEIRHVRIFPTFVSLPANAAQLAEKLHHDELNLRPKETRRFVIMRSIEEIKPLLEQNVPIAENCILNCQEL
;
A
#
# COMPACT_ATOMS: atom_id res chain seq x y z
N MET A 1 39.26 -34.70 36.73
CA MET A 1 38.24 -35.07 35.74
C MET A 1 38.92 -35.20 34.38
N LYS A 2 39.27 -36.42 33.94
CA LYS A 2 39.96 -36.66 32.66
C LYS A 2 38.90 -36.70 31.57
N ILE A 3 38.84 -35.66 30.73
CA ILE A 3 37.95 -35.64 29.56
C ILE A 3 38.46 -36.71 28.60
N ASP A 4 37.64 -37.74 28.38
CA ASP A 4 37.99 -38.88 27.53
C ASP A 4 38.13 -38.40 26.07
N ARG A 5 39.24 -38.75 25.42
CA ARG A 5 39.62 -38.26 24.07
C ARG A 5 38.54 -38.54 23.02
N LYS A 6 37.67 -39.53 23.26
CA LYS A 6 36.57 -39.92 22.37
C LYS A 6 35.45 -38.87 22.26
N HIS A 7 35.29 -37.98 23.23
CA HIS A 7 34.23 -36.96 23.22
C HIS A 7 34.72 -35.56 22.81
N LEU A 8 36.04 -35.36 22.73
CA LEU A 8 36.63 -34.06 22.39
C LEU A 8 36.27 -33.62 20.97
N GLY A 9 36.23 -34.56 20.02
CA GLY A 9 35.86 -34.29 18.62
C GLY A 9 34.40 -33.83 18.48
N LEU A 10 33.48 -34.41 19.27
CA LEU A 10 32.07 -34.01 19.28
C LEU A 10 31.89 -32.62 19.89
N ILE A 11 32.65 -32.30 20.95
CA ILE A 11 32.64 -30.97 21.58
C ILE A 11 33.18 -29.92 20.60
N VAL A 12 34.30 -30.20 19.93
CA VAL A 12 34.88 -29.28 18.94
C VAL A 12 33.95 -29.06 17.74
N ALA A 13 33.34 -30.13 17.20
CA ALA A 13 32.36 -30.00 16.12
C ALA A 13 31.12 -29.19 16.55
N SER A 14 30.67 -29.35 17.79
CA SER A 14 29.55 -28.59 18.36
C SER A 14 29.89 -27.10 18.52
N PHE A 15 31.10 -26.79 18.99
CA PHE A 15 31.60 -25.40 19.09
C PHE A 15 31.73 -24.75 17.72
N ILE A 16 32.26 -25.47 16.73
CA ILE A 16 32.37 -24.99 15.36
C ILE A 16 30.97 -24.71 14.77
N ALA A 17 30.00 -25.63 14.95
CA ALA A 17 28.62 -25.44 14.49
C ALA A 17 27.92 -24.24 15.16
N LEU A 18 28.14 -24.04 16.46
CA LEU A 18 27.64 -22.86 17.21
C LEU A 18 28.26 -21.55 16.70
N SER A 19 29.58 -21.54 16.41
CA SER A 19 30.27 -20.37 15.87
C SER A 19 29.86 -20.02 14.44
N PHE A 20 29.60 -21.03 13.60
CA PHE A 20 29.09 -20.78 12.24
C PHE A 20 27.69 -20.17 12.27
N ASN A 21 26.78 -20.64 13.13
CA ASN A 21 25.44 -20.04 13.24
C ASN A 21 25.46 -18.59 13.74
N SER A 22 26.34 -18.21 14.66
CA SER A 22 26.38 -16.83 15.17
C SER A 22 26.99 -15.84 14.18
N HIS A 23 28.07 -16.22 13.51
CA HIS A 23 28.72 -15.35 12.52
C HIS A 23 27.92 -15.24 11.22
N PHE A 24 27.28 -16.33 10.76
CA PHE A 24 26.35 -16.25 9.64
C PHE A 24 25.10 -15.43 9.99
N ALA A 25 24.54 -15.56 11.20
CA ALA A 25 23.36 -14.77 11.59
C ALA A 25 23.69 -13.27 11.73
N GLN A 26 24.86 -12.91 12.25
CA GLN A 26 25.31 -11.52 12.29
C GLN A 26 25.67 -10.97 10.90
N ALA A 27 26.32 -11.76 10.05
CA ALA A 27 26.61 -11.37 8.68
C ALA A 27 25.32 -11.23 7.86
N ALA A 28 24.37 -12.16 8.01
CA ALA A 28 23.05 -12.12 7.38
C ALA A 28 22.23 -10.90 7.80
N ARG A 29 22.22 -10.56 9.09
CA ARG A 29 21.58 -9.31 9.59
C ARG A 29 22.23 -8.07 9.01
N LYS A 30 23.56 -7.99 9.01
CA LYS A 30 24.30 -6.86 8.40
C LYS A 30 24.06 -6.76 6.89
N THR A 31 23.96 -7.88 6.18
CA THR A 31 23.65 -7.88 4.74
C THR A 31 22.18 -7.60 4.46
N GLN A 32 21.23 -7.99 5.31
CA GLN A 32 19.80 -7.64 5.15
C GLN A 32 19.56 -6.13 5.30
N ASP A 33 20.27 -5.47 6.22
CA ASP A 33 20.17 -4.02 6.38
C ASP A 33 20.82 -3.25 5.22
N LEU A 34 21.86 -3.81 4.58
CA LEU A 34 22.55 -3.24 3.41
C LEU A 34 21.89 -3.58 2.06
N LEU A 35 21.13 -4.68 1.99
CA LEU A 35 20.44 -5.19 0.80
C LEU A 35 18.92 -5.17 0.99
N GLN A 36 18.34 -4.05 1.41
CA GLN A 36 16.98 -3.74 0.97
C GLN A 36 17.11 -3.17 -0.45
N PRO A 37 16.96 -3.99 -1.52
CA PRO A 37 16.98 -3.43 -2.86
C PRO A 37 15.86 -2.40 -2.95
N LYS A 38 16.20 -1.16 -3.26
CA LYS A 38 15.24 -0.20 -3.81
C LYS A 38 14.81 -0.77 -5.15
N VAL A 39 13.77 -1.60 -5.15
CA VAL A 39 13.19 -2.16 -6.37
C VAL A 39 12.53 -1.00 -7.10
N PHE A 40 13.23 -0.46 -8.10
CA PHE A 40 12.67 0.56 -8.98
C PHE A 40 11.74 -0.15 -9.96
N ALA A 41 10.43 0.15 -9.87
CA ALA A 41 9.52 -0.17 -10.96
C ALA A 41 9.79 0.82 -12.10
N TYR A 42 9.83 0.35 -13.35
CA TYR A 42 9.99 1.21 -14.51
C TYR A 42 8.68 1.27 -15.29
N LYS A 43 8.25 2.47 -15.68
CA LYS A 43 7.11 2.65 -16.59
C LYS A 43 7.66 2.95 -17.98
N ARG A 44 7.17 2.22 -18.99
CA ARG A 44 7.51 2.48 -20.40
C ARG A 44 6.72 3.69 -20.90
N ALA A 45 7.42 4.74 -21.31
CA ALA A 45 6.85 5.92 -21.96
C ALA A 45 7.45 6.02 -23.37
N GLY A 46 6.73 5.51 -24.37
CA GLY A 46 7.27 5.33 -25.73
C GLY A 46 8.42 4.32 -25.76
N GLU A 47 9.61 4.77 -26.18
CA GLU A 47 10.84 3.95 -26.23
C GLU A 47 11.71 4.07 -24.96
N VAL A 48 11.35 4.93 -24.01
CA VAL A 48 12.17 5.21 -22.83
C VAL A 48 11.57 4.57 -21.58
N TYR A 49 12.41 3.90 -20.79
CA TYR A 49 12.06 3.39 -19.47
C TYR A 49 12.30 4.48 -18.42
N VAL A 50 11.23 5.00 -17.84
CA VAL A 50 11.32 6.01 -16.79
C VAL A 50 11.25 5.32 -15.43
N PRO A 51 12.23 5.52 -14.52
CA PRO A 51 12.16 4.99 -13.17
C PRO A 51 10.97 5.61 -12.43
N VAL A 52 10.04 4.77 -12.00
CA VAL A 52 8.95 5.17 -11.11
C VAL A 52 9.58 5.36 -9.74
N ARG A 53 9.28 6.49 -9.09
CA ARG A 53 9.72 6.73 -7.71
C ARG A 53 9.32 5.51 -6.86
N PRO A 54 10.22 4.97 -6.01
CA PRO A 54 9.85 3.88 -5.11
C PRO A 54 8.62 4.32 -4.32
N ALA A 55 7.53 3.57 -4.47
CA ALA A 55 6.32 3.83 -3.72
C ALA A 55 6.67 3.64 -2.24
N THR A 56 6.65 4.73 -1.47
CA THR A 56 6.81 4.65 -0.02
C THR A 56 5.73 3.68 0.49
N PRO A 57 6.08 2.61 1.22
CA PRO A 57 5.08 1.69 1.72
C PRO A 57 4.15 2.46 2.66
N THR A 58 2.93 2.73 2.21
CA THR A 58 1.89 3.35 3.01
C THR A 58 1.24 2.29 3.89
N ALA A 59 0.97 2.62 5.15
CA ALA A 59 0.31 1.72 6.09
C ALA A 59 -1.04 1.21 5.56
N VAL A 60 -1.72 2.06 4.80
CA VAL A 60 -2.99 1.77 4.14
C VAL A 60 -2.80 1.73 2.62
N VAL A 61 -3.46 0.77 1.98
CA VAL A 61 -3.58 0.69 0.52
C VAL A 61 -5.06 0.72 0.15
N VAL A 62 -5.43 1.59 -0.78
CA VAL A 62 -6.77 1.64 -1.36
C VAL A 62 -6.73 1.16 -2.81
N LYS A 63 -7.66 0.27 -3.16
CA LYS A 63 -7.82 -0.24 -4.53
C LYS A 63 -9.24 0.02 -5.02
N LYS A 64 -9.34 0.75 -6.13
CA LYS A 64 -10.61 0.93 -6.87
C LYS A 64 -11.00 -0.38 -7.55
N THR A 65 -12.26 -0.77 -7.40
CA THR A 65 -12.83 -1.95 -8.06
C THR A 65 -13.66 -1.57 -9.28
N GLY A 66 -14.43 -0.50 -9.18
CA GLY A 66 -15.30 -0.05 -10.25
C GLY A 66 -15.96 1.28 -9.93
N VAL A 67 -16.48 1.91 -10.97
CA VAL A 67 -17.37 3.05 -10.88
C VAL A 67 -18.65 2.67 -11.62
N GLN A 68 -19.79 2.81 -10.96
CA GLN A 68 -21.09 2.61 -11.56
C GLN A 68 -21.92 3.88 -11.37
N MET A 69 -22.73 4.19 -12.37
CA MET A 69 -23.63 5.33 -12.35
C MET A 69 -25.05 4.85 -12.65
N ASP A 70 -26.02 5.32 -11.89
CA ASP A 70 -27.44 5.19 -12.24
C ASP A 70 -28.02 6.56 -12.63
N ARG A 71 -29.35 6.75 -12.54
CA ARG A 71 -29.98 8.04 -12.88
C ARG A 71 -29.88 9.10 -11.76
N ARG A 72 -29.51 8.71 -10.55
CA ARG A 72 -29.55 9.54 -9.34
C ARG A 72 -28.20 9.65 -8.64
N ASN A 73 -27.41 8.58 -8.67
CA ASN A 73 -26.20 8.44 -7.88
C ASN A 73 -25.03 7.90 -8.71
N VAL A 74 -23.85 8.18 -8.19
CA VAL A 74 -22.60 7.55 -8.59
C VAL A 74 -22.05 6.77 -7.42
N TYR A 75 -21.56 5.58 -7.76
CA TYR A 75 -21.01 4.60 -6.85
C TYR A 75 -19.56 4.36 -7.22
N ILE A 76 -18.64 4.66 -6.30
CA ILE A 76 -17.22 4.36 -6.46
C ILE A 76 -16.88 3.29 -5.43
N GLY A 77 -16.70 2.05 -5.91
CA GLY A 77 -16.43 0.90 -5.05
C GLY A 77 -14.94 0.61 -4.94
N GLY A 78 -14.50 0.14 -3.77
CA GLY A 78 -13.12 -0.24 -3.55
C GLY A 78 -12.88 -1.15 -2.37
N TYR A 79 -11.60 -1.48 -2.19
CA TYR A 79 -11.07 -2.13 -1.00
C TYR A 79 -10.10 -1.18 -0.31
N VAL A 80 -10.18 -1.12 1.02
CA VAL A 80 -9.14 -0.56 1.88
C VAL A 80 -8.43 -1.71 2.58
N ILE A 81 -7.11 -1.67 2.60
CA ILE A 81 -6.26 -2.72 3.12
C ILE A 81 -5.31 -2.11 4.14
N ASN A 82 -5.36 -2.56 5.38
CA ASN A 82 -4.33 -2.27 6.37
C ASN A 82 -3.17 -3.25 6.14
N THR A 83 -2.00 -2.74 5.74
CA THR A 83 -0.82 -3.57 5.47
C THR A 83 0.04 -3.80 6.72
N THR A 84 -0.30 -3.15 7.83
CA THR A 84 0.49 -3.17 9.07
C THR A 84 -0.04 -4.19 10.07
N ASP A 85 0.75 -4.44 11.11
CA ASP A 85 0.38 -5.27 12.27
C ASP A 85 -0.32 -4.46 13.38
N LYS A 86 -0.62 -3.17 13.13
CA LYS A 86 -1.27 -2.27 14.07
C LYS A 86 -2.66 -1.90 13.60
N GLU A 87 -3.54 -1.55 14.53
CA GLU A 87 -4.85 -1.01 14.20
C GLU A 87 -4.70 0.43 13.69
N ILE A 88 -5.45 0.76 12.63
CA ILE A 88 -5.53 2.11 12.07
C ILE A 88 -6.90 2.67 12.43
N ARG A 89 -6.90 3.74 13.24
CA ARG A 89 -8.13 4.26 13.86
C ARG A 89 -9.04 4.95 12.86
N HIS A 90 -8.46 5.74 11.95
CA HIS A 90 -9.24 6.50 10.99
C HIS A 90 -8.47 6.64 9.69
N VAL A 91 -9.13 6.25 8.60
CA VAL A 91 -8.67 6.49 7.24
C VAL A 91 -9.76 7.22 6.49
N ARG A 92 -9.41 8.37 5.92
CA ARG A 92 -10.24 9.04 4.92
C ARG A 92 -9.85 8.59 3.53
N ILE A 93 -10.83 8.12 2.77
CA ILE A 93 -10.69 7.70 1.38
C ILE A 93 -11.36 8.75 0.50
N PHE A 94 -10.69 9.20 -0.57
CA PHE A 94 -11.24 10.22 -1.46
C PHE A 94 -10.78 10.01 -2.91
N PRO A 95 -11.63 10.35 -3.90
CA PRO A 95 -11.25 10.29 -5.29
C PRO A 95 -10.43 11.52 -5.68
N THR A 96 -9.47 11.30 -6.56
CA THR A 96 -8.71 12.33 -7.27
C THR A 96 -8.84 12.05 -8.75
N PHE A 97 -9.11 13.10 -9.52
CA PHE A 97 -9.30 12.99 -10.97
C PHE A 97 -8.04 13.49 -11.70
N VAL A 98 -7.57 12.77 -12.72
CA VAL A 98 -6.35 13.13 -13.45
C VAL A 98 -6.53 14.45 -14.23
N SER A 99 -7.74 14.73 -14.71
CA SER A 99 -8.12 15.98 -15.36
C SER A 99 -9.14 16.70 -14.48
N LEU A 100 -8.65 17.43 -13.48
CA LEU A 100 -9.49 18.28 -12.64
C LEU A 100 -9.72 19.62 -13.35
N PRO A 101 -10.98 20.05 -13.60
CA PRO A 101 -11.22 21.46 -13.83
C PRO A 101 -10.85 22.29 -12.61
N ALA A 102 -10.53 23.57 -12.84
CA ALA A 102 -10.19 24.53 -11.78
C ALA A 102 -11.24 24.61 -10.65
N ASN A 103 -12.51 24.30 -10.94
CA ASN A 103 -13.60 24.32 -9.97
C ASN A 103 -13.78 23.01 -9.17
N ALA A 104 -12.98 21.97 -9.44
CA ALA A 104 -13.08 20.67 -8.77
C ALA A 104 -12.19 20.50 -7.53
N ALA A 105 -11.51 21.56 -7.08
CA ALA A 105 -10.68 21.52 -5.87
C ALA A 105 -11.47 21.08 -4.62
N GLN A 106 -12.77 21.38 -4.54
CA GLN A 106 -13.64 21.00 -3.42
C GLN A 106 -14.30 19.62 -3.58
N LEU A 107 -14.21 18.98 -4.75
CA LEU A 107 -14.85 17.69 -4.99
C LEU A 107 -14.21 16.57 -4.18
N ALA A 108 -12.89 16.62 -3.99
CA ALA A 108 -12.17 15.66 -3.14
C ALA A 108 -12.65 15.72 -1.67
N GLU A 109 -12.91 16.92 -1.15
CA GLU A 109 -13.45 17.09 0.21
C GLU A 109 -14.92 16.66 0.32
N LYS A 110 -15.72 16.76 -0.73
CA LYS A 110 -17.14 16.33 -0.69
C LYS A 110 -17.32 14.83 -0.92
N LEU A 111 -16.47 14.24 -1.77
CA LEU A 111 -16.50 12.82 -2.14
C LEU A 111 -15.65 11.93 -1.23
N HIS A 112 -15.54 12.23 0.05
CA HIS A 112 -14.79 11.37 0.96
C HIS A 112 -15.64 10.25 1.57
N HIS A 113 -14.99 9.18 2.00
CA HIS A 113 -15.55 8.11 2.80
C HIS A 113 -14.59 7.81 3.94
N ASP A 114 -15.10 7.81 5.16
CA ASP A 114 -14.30 7.58 6.36
C ASP A 114 -14.45 6.12 6.80
N GLU A 115 -13.32 5.43 6.95
CA GLU A 115 -13.22 4.10 7.51
C GLU A 115 -12.57 4.16 8.88
N LEU A 116 -13.22 3.53 9.86
CA LEU A 116 -12.79 3.56 11.25
C LEU A 116 -12.32 2.17 11.70
N ASN A 117 -11.33 2.15 12.59
CA ASN A 117 -10.88 0.96 13.31
C ASN A 117 -10.59 -0.22 12.36
N LEU A 118 -9.66 0.00 11.42
CA LEU A 118 -9.15 -1.03 10.53
C LEU A 118 -8.16 -1.91 11.29
N ARG A 119 -8.54 -3.16 11.51
CA ARG A 119 -7.72 -4.13 12.23
C ARG A 119 -6.42 -4.44 11.47
N PRO A 120 -5.39 -4.93 12.17
CA PRO A 120 -4.18 -5.43 11.53
C PRO A 120 -4.47 -6.39 10.38
N LYS A 121 -3.83 -6.18 9.22
CA LYS A 121 -3.99 -7.01 8.01
C LYS A 121 -5.43 -7.12 7.48
N GLU A 122 -6.35 -6.27 7.91
CA GLU A 122 -7.74 -6.30 7.46
C GLU A 122 -7.87 -5.79 6.02
N THR A 123 -8.72 -6.47 5.24
CA THR A 123 -9.22 -5.99 3.95
C THR A 123 -10.72 -5.73 4.06
N ARG A 124 -11.15 -4.49 3.85
CA ARG A 124 -12.56 -4.08 3.97
C ARG A 124 -13.06 -3.47 2.66
N ARG A 125 -14.31 -3.78 2.31
CA ARG A 125 -15.00 -3.18 1.16
C ARG A 125 -15.64 -1.88 1.57
N PHE A 126 -15.59 -0.88 0.69
CA PHE A 126 -16.33 0.37 0.85
C PHE A 126 -16.96 0.78 -0.48
N VAL A 127 -17.95 1.67 -0.38
CA VAL A 127 -18.58 2.32 -1.52
C VAL A 127 -18.80 3.79 -1.19
N ILE A 128 -18.25 4.67 -2.00
CA ILE A 128 -18.57 6.10 -1.98
C ILE A 128 -19.81 6.28 -2.85
N MET A 129 -20.95 6.56 -2.21
CA MET A 129 -22.20 6.89 -2.89
C MET A 129 -22.44 8.40 -2.79
N ARG A 130 -22.66 9.06 -3.93
CA ARG A 130 -23.06 10.48 -3.99
C ARG A 130 -24.10 10.73 -5.06
N SER A 131 -24.92 11.76 -4.84
CA SER A 131 -25.85 12.25 -5.85
C SER A 131 -25.11 12.73 -7.09
N ILE A 132 -25.70 12.49 -8.26
CA ILE A 132 -25.21 13.01 -9.55
C ILE A 132 -25.14 14.54 -9.55
N GLU A 133 -26.01 15.21 -8.79
CA GLU A 133 -26.00 16.67 -8.68
C GLU A 133 -24.70 17.20 -8.07
N GLU A 134 -24.12 16.46 -7.11
CA GLU A 134 -22.87 16.86 -6.43
C GLU A 134 -21.65 16.72 -7.34
N ILE A 135 -21.72 15.82 -8.32
CA ILE A 135 -20.65 15.57 -9.29
C ILE A 135 -20.94 16.15 -10.68
N LYS A 136 -22.04 16.89 -10.82
CA LYS A 136 -22.47 17.53 -12.07
C LYS A 136 -21.34 18.29 -12.78
N PRO A 137 -20.46 19.05 -12.08
CA PRO A 137 -19.34 19.74 -12.72
C PRO A 137 -18.35 18.80 -13.42
N LEU A 138 -18.18 17.55 -12.94
CA LEU A 138 -17.31 16.56 -13.57
C LEU A 138 -17.96 15.97 -14.83
N LEU A 139 -19.28 15.79 -14.80
CA LEU A 139 -20.05 15.23 -15.91
C LEU A 139 -20.24 16.23 -17.06
N GLU A 140 -20.48 17.50 -16.74
CA GLU A 140 -20.66 18.56 -17.74
C GLU A 140 -19.42 18.78 -18.62
N GLN A 141 -18.26 18.33 -18.15
CA GLN A 141 -16.98 18.44 -18.85
C GLN A 141 -16.60 17.16 -19.59
N ASN A 142 -17.53 16.21 -19.72
CA ASN A 142 -17.32 14.91 -20.37
C ASN A 142 -16.10 14.14 -19.83
N VAL A 143 -15.74 14.32 -18.55
CA VAL A 143 -14.63 13.58 -17.95
C VAL A 143 -15.06 12.13 -17.73
N PRO A 144 -14.38 11.12 -18.32
CA PRO A 144 -14.68 9.72 -18.06
C PRO A 144 -14.34 9.37 -16.61
N ILE A 145 -15.33 9.43 -15.71
CA ILE A 145 -15.15 9.23 -14.26
C ILE A 145 -14.54 7.85 -13.98
N ALA A 146 -15.00 6.81 -14.67
CA ALA A 146 -14.53 5.45 -14.44
C ALA A 146 -13.02 5.27 -14.69
N GLU A 147 -12.49 5.96 -15.70
CA GLU A 147 -11.09 5.86 -16.12
C GLU A 147 -10.19 6.84 -15.38
N ASN A 148 -10.70 8.04 -15.06
CA ASN A 148 -9.92 9.11 -14.47
C ASN A 148 -10.00 9.18 -12.94
N CYS A 149 -10.88 8.41 -12.30
CA CYS A 149 -10.97 8.35 -10.84
C CYS A 149 -9.85 7.48 -10.25
N ILE A 150 -8.95 8.10 -9.51
CA ILE A 150 -7.96 7.44 -8.67
C ILE A 150 -8.43 7.56 -7.22
N LEU A 151 -8.40 6.46 -6.45
CA LEU A 151 -8.73 6.51 -5.03
C LEU A 151 -7.45 6.71 -4.22
N ASN A 152 -7.43 7.79 -3.45
CA ASN A 152 -6.38 8.10 -2.50
C ASN A 152 -6.89 7.93 -1.07
N CYS A 153 -5.95 7.85 -0.14
CA CYS A 153 -6.27 7.78 1.29
C CYS A 153 -5.34 8.66 2.11
N GLN A 154 -5.87 9.12 3.23
CA GLN A 154 -5.15 9.83 4.28
C GLN A 154 -5.50 9.20 5.62
N GLU A 155 -4.47 8.79 6.37
CA GLU A 155 -4.61 8.41 7.78
C GLU A 155 -4.78 9.70 8.60
N LEU A 156 -5.74 9.70 9.52
CA LEU A 156 -6.10 10.84 10.37
C LEU A 156 -5.88 10.55 11.85
#